data_AF-T0Y994-F1
#
_entry.id   AF-T0Y994-F1
#
_cell.length_a   1.000
_cell.length_b   1.000
_cell.length_c   1.000
_cell.angle_alpha   90.00
_cell.angle_beta   90.00
_cell.angle_gamma   90.00
#
_symmetry.space_group_name_H-M   'P 1'
#
loop_
_entity.id
_entity.type
_entity.pdbx_description
1 polymer ?
#
loop_
_entity_poly.entity_id
_entity_poly.type
_entity_poly.pdbx_seq_one_letter_code
_entity_poly.pdbx_strand_id
1 'polypeptide(L)' 'MSVVIVVFRLPPKVPNLVATRFCQRLYGQSVSSWGGKYRYRRTGVLDGIPHRKLLRGVVILRES' A
#
# COMPACT_ATOMS: atom_id res chain seq x y z
N MET A 1 6.08 -21.20 10.67
CA MET A 1 5.52 -20.25 9.70
C MET A 1 4.38 -19.49 10.35
N SER A 2 4.69 -18.30 10.84
CA SER A 2 3.75 -17.38 11.48
C SER A 2 3.10 -16.49 10.44
N VAL A 3 1.82 -16.22 10.63
CA VAL A 3 1.05 -15.27 9.84
C VAL A 3 0.59 -14.18 10.79
N VAL A 4 0.87 -12.93 10.43
CA VAL A 4 0.53 -11.77 11.26
C VAL A 4 -0.50 -10.93 10.52
N ILE A 5 -1.60 -10.61 11.20
CA ILE A 5 -2.59 -9.67 10.67
C ILE A 5 -2.31 -8.30 11.28
N VAL A 6 -2.01 -7.34 10.42
CA VAL A 6 -1.85 -5.94 10.81
C VAL A 6 -3.14 -5.21 10.48
N VAL A 7 -3.81 -4.74 11.53
CA VAL A 7 -5.01 -3.89 11.44
C VAL A 7 -4.65 -2.50 11.94
N PHE A 8 -4.82 -1.50 11.09
CA PHE A 8 -4.58 -0.12 11.45
C PHE A 8 -5.66 0.79 10.87
N ARG A 9 -5.85 1.93 11.53
CA ARG A 9 -6.78 2.97 11.09
C ARG A 9 -6.01 4.27 10.88
N LEU A 10 -6.33 4.98 9.80
CA LEU A 10 -5.83 6.34 9.60
C LEU A 10 -6.51 7.29 10.58
N PRO A 11 -5.80 8.33 11.08
CA PRO A 11 -6.41 9.30 11.97
C PRO A 11 -7.67 9.93 11.36
N PRO A 12 -8.70 10.21 12.17
CA PRO A 12 -9.91 10.85 11.69
C PRO A 12 -9.61 12.25 11.14
N LYS A 13 -10.38 12.70 10.15
CA LYS A 13 -10.27 14.03 9.52
C LYS A 13 -8.93 14.33 8.80
N VAL A 14 -8.11 13.30 8.54
CA VAL A 14 -6.91 13.47 7.70
C VAL A 14 -7.32 13.87 6.28
N PRO A 15 -6.68 14.88 5.67
CA PRO A 15 -6.95 15.25 4.29
C PRO A 15 -6.78 14.07 3.34
N ASN A 16 -7.69 13.93 2.37
CA ASN A 16 -7.67 12.83 1.40
C ASN A 16 -6.35 12.71 0.65
N LEU A 17 -5.68 13.85 0.37
CA LEU A 17 -4.36 13.88 -0.26
C LEU A 17 -3.30 13.19 0.61
N VAL A 18 -3.31 13.44 1.91
CA VAL A 18 -2.35 12.87 2.86
C VAL A 18 -2.61 11.37 3.03
N ALA A 19 -3.86 10.98 3.19
CA ALA A 19 -4.25 9.57 3.26
C ALA A 19 -3.85 8.80 1.99
N THR A 20 -4.04 9.41 0.82
CA THR A 20 -3.66 8.84 -0.47
C THR A 20 -2.14 8.71 -0.59
N ARG A 21 -1.38 9.75 -0.26
CA ARG A 21 0.10 9.71 -0.26
C ARG A 21 0.64 8.64 0.68
N PHE A 22 0.06 8.51 1.87
CA PHE A 22 0.41 7.44 2.81
C PHE A 22 0.19 6.07 2.17
N CYS A 23 -1.01 5.82 1.61
CA CYS A 23 -1.32 4.54 0.98
C CYS A 23 -0.42 4.22 -0.21
N GLN A 24 -0.08 5.22 -1.04
CA GLN A 24 0.84 5.07 -2.17
C GLN A 24 2.25 4.69 -1.72
N ARG A 25 2.74 5.29 -0.62
CA ARG A 25 4.05 4.93 -0.06
C ARG A 25 4.04 3.58 0.65
N LEU A 26 2.94 3.21 1.30
CA LEU A 26 2.83 1.95 2.02
C LEU A 26 2.69 0.76 1.06
N TYR A 27 1.75 0.84 0.10
CA TYR A 27 1.38 -0.26 -0.80
C TYR A 27 2.01 -0.17 -2.19
N GLY A 28 2.68 0.93 -2.50
CA GLY A 28 3.10 1.24 -3.85
C GLY A 28 1.99 1.89 -4.67
N GLN A 29 2.33 2.27 -5.89
CA GLN A 29 1.41 2.94 -6.80
C GLN A 29 1.68 2.52 -8.25
N SER A 30 0.66 2.04 -8.94
CA SER A 30 0.69 1.93 -10.39
C SER A 30 0.54 3.31 -11.02
N VAL A 31 1.51 3.70 -11.84
CA VAL A 31 1.56 5.00 -12.50
C VAL A 31 1.59 4.80 -14.00
N SER A 32 0.88 5.65 -14.72
CA SER A 32 0.98 5.76 -16.17
C SER A 32 1.46 7.15 -16.58
N SER A 33 2.19 7.24 -17.68
CA SER A 33 2.58 8.49 -18.31
C SER A 33 2.39 8.43 -19.83
N TRP A 34 2.43 9.60 -20.48
CA TRP A 34 2.21 9.78 -21.92
C TRP A 34 0.90 9.15 -22.41
N GLY A 35 -0.22 9.54 -21.79
CA GLY A 35 -1.54 9.02 -22.13
C GLY A 35 -1.73 7.52 -21.89
N GLY A 36 -0.83 6.87 -21.13
CA GLY A 36 -0.90 5.43 -20.86
C GLY A 36 0.12 4.58 -21.61
N LYS A 37 0.96 5.15 -22.48
CA LYS A 37 2.01 4.41 -23.20
C LYS A 37 3.05 3.82 -22.26
N TYR A 38 3.43 4.57 -21.23
CA TYR A 38 4.37 4.07 -20.23
C TYR A 38 3.60 3.74 -18.97
N ARG A 39 3.77 2.51 -18.49
CA ARG A 39 3.23 2.06 -17.20
C ARG A 39 4.39 1.57 -16.36
N TYR A 40 4.47 2.09 -15.15
CA TYR A 40 5.49 1.69 -14.18
C TYR A 40 4.87 1.66 -12.79
N ARG A 41 5.45 0.88 -11.90
CA ARG A 41 5.02 0.82 -10.49
C ARG A 41 6.05 1.52 -9.64
N ARG A 42 5.59 2.48 -8.83
CA ARG A 42 6.38 3.02 -7.72
C ARG A 42 6.29 2.04 -6.57
N THR A 43 7.44 1.60 -6.09
CA THR A 43 7.55 0.63 -5.01
C THR A 43 7.07 1.23 -3.70
N GLY A 44 6.28 0.45 -2.95
CA GLY A 44 5.90 0.75 -1.58
C GLY A 44 6.73 -0.02 -0.56
N VAL A 45 6.61 0.36 0.71
CA VAL A 45 7.26 -0.33 1.83
C VAL A 45 6.90 -1.82 1.86
N LEU A 46 5.63 -2.16 1.63
CA LEU A 46 5.17 -3.55 1.68
C LEU A 46 5.55 -4.36 0.45
N ASP A 47 5.99 -3.76 -0.67
CA ASP A 47 6.35 -4.51 -1.88
C ASP A 47 7.55 -5.46 -1.64
N GLY A 48 8.39 -5.18 -0.65
CA GLY A 48 9.50 -6.05 -0.24
C GLY A 48 9.12 -7.16 0.76
N ILE A 49 7.88 -7.16 1.26
CA ILE A 49 7.42 -8.10 2.29
C ILE A 49 6.33 -9.00 1.69
N PRO A 50 6.41 -10.33 1.82
CA PRO A 50 5.33 -11.21 1.39
C PRO A 50 4.04 -10.89 2.15
N HIS A 51 3.09 -10.28 1.45
CA HIS A 51 1.85 -9.81 2.06
C HIS A 51 0.63 -10.01 1.15
N ARG A 52 -0.55 -10.05 1.77
CA ARG A 52 -1.83 -9.86 1.11
C ARG A 52 -2.59 -8.70 1.73
N LYS A 53 -2.94 -7.73 0.90
CA LYS A 53 -3.81 -6.63 1.29
C LYS A 53 -5.27 -7.07 1.16
N LEU A 54 -6.05 -6.91 2.22
CA LEU A 54 -7.51 -7.15 2.21
C LEU A 54 -8.28 -5.85 2.04
N LEU A 55 -7.98 -4.85 2.87
CA LEU A 55 -8.57 -3.52 2.84
C LEU A 55 -7.48 -2.46 2.98
N ARG A 56 -7.85 -1.17 2.93
CA ARG A 56 -6.91 -0.06 3.12
C ARG A 56 -6.12 -0.15 4.43
N GLY A 57 -6.72 -0.67 5.50
CA GLY A 57 -6.11 -0.75 6.83
C GLY A 57 -5.89 -2.19 7.32
N VAL A 58 -6.08 -3.19 6.46
CA VAL A 58 -6.00 -4.61 6.86
C VAL A 58 -5.06 -5.34 5.91
N VAL A 59 -3.96 -5.84 6.46
CA VAL A 59 -2.90 -6.52 5.71
C VAL A 59 -2.50 -7.79 6.45
N ILE A 60 -2.43 -8.89 5.71
CA ILE A 60 -1.87 -10.16 6.19
C ILE A 60 -0.41 -10.21 5.75
N LEU A 61 0.51 -10.32 6.70
CA LEU A 61 1.94 -10.50 6.48
C LEU A 61 2.31 -11.96 6.74
N ARG A 62 3.27 -12.46 5.97
CA ARG A 62 3.93 -13.74 6.24
C ARG A 62 5.32 -13.44 6.78
N GLU A 63 5.64 -13.99 7.96
CA GLU A 63 7.03 -14.00 8.42
C GLU A 63 7.83 -14.99 7.57
N SER A 64 8.98 -14.52 7.08
CA SER A 64 9.97 -15.29 6.33
C SER A 64 10.73 -16.24 7.25
#